data_AF-A0A7K8R9S6-F1
#
_entry.id   AF-A0A7K8R9S6-F1
#
_cell.length_a   1.000
_cell.length_b   1.000
_cell.length_c   1.000
_cell.angle_alpha   90.00
_cell.angle_beta   90.00
_cell.angle_gamma   90.00
#
_symmetry.space_group_name_H-M   'P 1'
#
loop_
_entity.id
_entity.type
_entity.pdbx_description
1 polymer ?
#
loop_
_entity_poly.entity_id
_entity_poly.type
_entity_poly.pdbx_seq_one_letter_code
_entity_poly.pdbx_strand_id
1 'polypeptide(L)'
;MEEIWVPEEGRGQDLAQHLHQEGLAGPLRWLENCLRRVAGDREEDGVSCPVPLVPLNEENEDAMEDGRFRTLLRQLGLRPPANEQESFWRIPAALTPQQLRRAAASIAHRGPNTSGSPQDPPEPPKCPQDPAAGEGPGWGCGTPISGVGPEPLSLCPSAEQLLAELGSDSE
;
A
#
# COMPACT_ATOMS: atom_id res chain seq x y z
N MET A 1 -8.47 5.65 33.06
CA MET A 1 -9.25 4.43 32.77
C MET A 1 -9.20 4.27 31.27
N GLU A 2 -8.24 3.50 30.77
CA GLU A 2 -8.18 3.14 29.35
C GLU A 2 -9.32 2.14 29.14
N GLU A 3 -10.38 2.56 28.46
CA GLU A 3 -11.44 1.63 28.08
C GLU A 3 -10.82 0.54 27.22
N ILE A 4 -10.75 -0.67 27.77
CA ILE A 4 -10.26 -1.85 27.06
C ILE A 4 -11.31 -2.18 26.01
N TRP A 5 -11.17 -1.59 24.83
CA TRP A 5 -11.96 -1.97 23.67
C TRP A 5 -11.58 -3.39 23.28
N VAL A 6 -12.50 -4.33 23.49
CA VAL A 6 -12.37 -5.70 22.99
C VAL A 6 -12.93 -5.72 21.56
N PRO A 7 -12.09 -5.97 20.54
CA PRO A 7 -12.56 -6.06 19.17
C PRO A 7 -13.35 -7.36 19.00
N GLU A 8 -14.65 -7.25 18.81
CA GLU A 8 -15.42 -8.35 18.26
C GLU A 8 -15.26 -8.45 16.75
N GLU A 9 -15.20 -9.68 16.30
CA GLU A 9 -14.97 -10.04 14.91
C GLU A 9 -16.17 -9.63 14.04
N GLY A 10 -15.92 -8.93 12.93
CA GLY A 10 -16.97 -8.55 11.97
C GLY A 10 -17.81 -7.31 12.34
N ARG A 11 -17.48 -6.57 13.42
CA ARG A 11 -18.17 -5.31 13.72
C ARG A 11 -18.09 -4.34 12.54
N GLY A 12 -19.25 -3.85 12.10
CA GLY A 12 -19.37 -2.87 11.03
C GLY A 12 -19.52 -3.43 9.62
N GLN A 13 -19.53 -4.75 9.42
CA GLN A 13 -19.70 -5.36 8.08
C GLN A 13 -21.02 -4.94 7.42
N ASP A 14 -22.15 -5.08 8.11
CA ASP A 14 -23.47 -4.71 7.57
C ASP A 14 -23.56 -3.21 7.28
N LEU A 15 -23.00 -2.38 8.17
CA LEU A 15 -22.97 -0.93 8.01
C LEU A 15 -22.08 -0.52 6.83
N ALA A 16 -20.92 -1.15 6.66
CA ALA A 16 -20.05 -0.92 5.51
C ALA A 16 -20.73 -1.34 4.20
N GLN A 17 -21.47 -2.46 4.19
CA GLN A 17 -22.23 -2.87 3.02
C GLN A 17 -23.33 -1.85 2.65
N HIS A 18 -24.03 -1.31 3.65
CA HIS A 18 -25.04 -0.28 3.42
C HIS A 18 -24.43 1.02 2.89
N LEU A 19 -23.37 1.52 3.54
CA LEU A 19 -22.64 2.71 3.08
C LEU A 19 -22.11 2.56 1.66
N HIS A 20 -21.68 1.35 1.28
CA HIS A 20 -21.25 1.06 -0.09
C HIS A 20 -22.40 1.24 -1.10
N GLN A 21 -23.60 0.77 -0.77
CA GLN A 21 -24.79 0.90 -1.63
C GLN A 21 -25.27 2.35 -1.75
N GLU A 22 -24.93 3.19 -0.78
CA GLU A 22 -25.29 4.61 -0.72
C GLU A 22 -24.25 5.53 -1.36
N GLY A 23 -23.22 4.97 -1.99
CA GLY A 23 -22.24 5.73 -2.75
C GLY A 23 -20.94 6.05 -2.00
N LEU A 24 -20.76 5.58 -0.75
CA LEU A 24 -19.50 5.78 -0.01
C LEU A 24 -18.43 4.72 -0.34
N ALA A 25 -18.47 4.15 -1.55
CA ALA A 25 -17.50 3.16 -2.00
C ALA A 25 -16.06 3.70 -2.05
N GLY A 26 -15.89 4.96 -2.45
CA GLY A 26 -14.59 5.66 -2.44
C GLY A 26 -14.01 5.79 -1.03
N PRO A 27 -14.72 6.43 -0.09
CA PRO A 27 -14.29 6.59 1.29
C PRO A 27 -14.05 5.27 2.02
N LEU A 28 -14.86 4.23 1.78
CA LEU A 28 -14.63 2.90 2.34
C LEU A 28 -13.32 2.28 1.84
N ARG A 29 -13.02 2.42 0.53
CA ARG A 29 -11.75 1.96 -0.04
C ARG A 29 -10.55 2.76 0.50
N TRP A 30 -10.72 4.07 0.68
CA TRP A 30 -9.69 4.90 1.31
C TRP A 30 -9.38 4.40 2.73
N LEU A 31 -10.41 4.19 3.56
CA LEU A 31 -10.26 3.69 4.91
C LEU A 31 -9.62 2.28 4.95
N GLU A 32 -10.05 1.38 4.08
CA GLU A 32 -9.45 0.05 3.90
C GLU A 32 -7.94 0.15 3.64
N ASN A 33 -7.53 1.03 2.73
CA ASN A 33 -6.12 1.25 2.41
C ASN A 33 -5.35 1.86 3.56
N CYS A 34 -5.92 2.82 4.29
CA CYS A 34 -5.30 3.39 5.50
C CYS A 34 -5.01 2.30 6.54
N LEU A 35 -5.99 1.44 6.83
CA LEU A 35 -5.83 0.36 7.80
C LEU A 35 -4.76 -0.66 7.37
N ARG A 36 -4.72 -1.03 6.09
CA ARG A 36 -3.71 -1.94 5.56
C ARG A 36 -2.30 -1.36 5.60
N ARG A 37 -2.15 -0.08 5.25
CA ARG A 37 -0.85 0.61 5.30
C ARG A 37 -0.32 0.66 6.72
N VAL A 38 -1.12 1.13 7.67
CA VAL A 38 -0.71 1.19 9.09
C VAL A 38 -0.40 -0.20 9.64
N ALA A 39 -1.08 -1.25 9.17
CA ALA A 39 -0.74 -2.62 9.55
C ALA A 39 0.65 -3.03 9.03
N GLY A 40 0.99 -2.67 7.78
CA GLY A 40 2.31 -2.92 7.19
C GLY A 40 3.41 -2.12 7.91
N ASP A 41 3.21 -0.82 8.09
CA ASP A 41 4.16 0.08 8.74
C ASP A 41 4.52 -0.44 10.15
N ARG A 42 3.52 -0.88 10.93
CA ARG A 42 3.74 -1.42 12.28
C ARG A 42 4.52 -2.74 12.32
N GLU A 43 4.45 -3.54 11.26
CA GLU A 43 5.23 -4.78 11.17
C GLU A 43 6.67 -4.53 10.73
N GLU A 44 6.89 -3.53 9.90
CA GLU A 44 8.22 -3.11 9.45
C GLU A 44 8.99 -2.40 10.56
N ASP A 45 8.36 -1.42 11.22
CA ASP A 45 9.02 -0.56 12.21
C ASP A 45 9.14 -1.19 13.60
N GLY A 46 8.28 -2.17 13.91
CA GLY A 46 8.18 -2.77 15.25
C GLY A 46 7.68 -1.82 16.34
N VAL A 47 7.30 -0.58 15.99
CA VAL A 47 6.80 0.46 16.88
C VAL A 47 5.37 0.81 16.50
N SER A 48 4.49 0.99 17.50
CA SER A 48 3.09 1.39 17.28
C SER A 48 2.81 2.73 17.91
N CYS A 49 2.60 3.76 17.09
CA CYS A 49 2.10 5.07 17.50
C CYS A 49 0.67 5.31 16.96
N PRO A 50 -0.12 6.22 17.58
CA PRO A 50 -1.42 6.59 17.06
C PRO A 50 -1.30 7.35 15.72
N VAL A 51 -1.99 6.88 14.68
CA VAL A 51 -1.91 7.45 13.33
C VAL A 51 -3.17 8.29 13.03
N PRO A 52 -3.05 9.56 12.61
CA PRO A 52 -4.19 10.37 12.22
C PRO A 52 -4.77 9.93 10.87
N LEU A 53 -6.09 9.91 10.76
CA LEU A 53 -6.82 9.80 9.49
C LEU A 53 -7.03 11.21 8.92
N VAL A 54 -6.27 11.53 7.87
CA VAL A 54 -6.34 12.82 7.20
C VAL A 54 -7.04 12.64 5.85
N PRO A 55 -8.30 13.10 5.68
CA PRO A 55 -8.94 13.12 4.38
C PRO A 55 -8.25 14.17 3.50
N LEU A 56 -7.77 13.76 2.33
CA LEU A 56 -7.00 14.61 1.40
C LEU A 56 -7.82 15.06 0.18
N ASN A 57 -9.09 14.66 0.10
CA ASN A 57 -10.02 15.05 -0.94
C ASN A 57 -11.40 15.29 -0.32
N GLU A 58 -12.24 16.01 -1.07
CA GLU A 58 -13.59 16.41 -0.66
C GLU A 58 -14.47 15.18 -0.34
N GLU A 59 -14.43 14.14 -1.18
CA GLU A 59 -15.21 12.92 -0.98
C GLU A 59 -14.94 12.26 0.40
N ASN A 60 -13.68 12.19 0.83
CA ASN A 60 -13.36 11.63 2.15
C ASN A 60 -13.68 12.61 3.28
N GLU A 61 -13.57 13.92 3.05
CA GLU A 61 -13.94 14.95 4.03
C GLU A 61 -15.44 14.89 4.32
N ASP A 62 -16.27 14.88 3.27
CA ASP A 62 -17.72 14.71 3.38
C ASP A 62 -18.10 13.43 4.12
N ALA A 63 -17.41 12.32 3.81
CA ALA A 63 -17.62 11.06 4.51
C ALA A 63 -17.27 11.14 6.00
N MET A 64 -16.28 11.97 6.38
CA MET A 64 -15.92 12.18 7.79
C MET A 64 -16.96 13.02 8.54
N GLU A 65 -17.82 13.75 7.83
CA GLU A 65 -19.00 14.44 8.40
C GLU A 65 -20.23 13.52 8.52
N ASP A 66 -20.33 12.48 7.68
CA ASP A 66 -21.42 11.50 7.74
C ASP A 66 -21.44 10.75 9.10
N GLY A 67 -22.59 10.78 9.77
CA GLY A 67 -22.75 10.18 11.10
C GLY A 67 -22.63 8.65 11.11
N ARG A 68 -23.01 7.99 10.02
CA ARG A 68 -22.96 6.53 9.85
C ARG A 68 -21.54 6.09 9.53
N PHE A 69 -20.81 6.83 8.71
CA PHE A 69 -19.39 6.59 8.47
C PHE A 69 -18.59 6.75 9.76
N ARG A 70 -18.82 7.82 10.54
CA ARG A 70 -18.24 7.96 11.89
C ARG A 70 -18.63 6.86 12.86
N THR A 71 -19.85 6.34 12.75
CA THR A 71 -20.29 5.17 13.53
C THR A 71 -19.51 3.91 13.13
N LEU A 72 -19.26 3.71 11.83
CA LEU A 72 -18.40 2.65 11.34
C LEU A 72 -16.97 2.78 11.90
N LEU A 73 -16.37 3.99 11.88
CA LEU A 73 -15.05 4.22 12.45
C LEU A 73 -14.95 3.76 13.92
N ARG A 74 -15.96 4.07 14.74
CA ARG A 74 -16.02 3.61 16.14
C ARG A 74 -16.15 2.09 16.24
N GLN A 75 -16.96 1.46 15.39
CA GLN A 75 -17.11 0.00 15.36
C GLN A 75 -15.81 -0.71 14.98
N LEU A 76 -14.97 -0.08 14.16
CA LEU A 76 -13.63 -0.58 13.82
C LEU A 76 -12.57 -0.27 14.89
N GLY A 77 -12.94 0.42 15.98
CA GLY A 77 -12.05 0.77 17.08
C GLY A 77 -11.22 2.03 16.85
N LEU A 78 -11.58 2.87 15.87
CA LEU A 78 -10.96 4.18 15.69
C LEU A 78 -11.53 5.19 16.66
N ARG A 79 -10.69 6.15 17.03
CA ARG A 79 -11.01 7.13 18.05
C ARG A 79 -11.36 8.48 17.41
N PRO A 80 -12.44 9.15 17.85
CA PRO A 80 -12.69 10.52 17.47
C PRO A 80 -11.61 11.47 18.01
N PRO A 81 -11.49 12.68 17.44
CA PRO A 81 -10.69 13.75 18.05
C PRO A 81 -11.14 14.04 19.50
N ALA A 82 -10.17 14.30 20.39
CA ALA A 82 -10.40 14.46 21.83
C ALA A 82 -11.36 15.60 22.22
N ASN A 83 -11.13 16.74 21.59
CA ASN A 83 -11.62 18.06 21.92
C ASN A 83 -11.19 19.01 20.80
N GLU A 84 -11.37 20.31 20.99
CA GLU A 84 -10.99 21.36 20.01
C GLU A 84 -9.49 21.41 19.67
N GLN A 85 -8.61 20.66 20.35
CA GLN A 85 -7.19 20.59 20.03
C GLN A 85 -6.85 19.55 18.95
N GLU A 86 -7.72 18.57 18.73
CA GLU A 86 -7.52 17.56 17.69
C GLU A 86 -8.56 17.74 16.58
N SER A 87 -8.10 17.71 15.33
CA SER A 87 -9.00 17.80 14.16
C SER A 87 -9.31 16.44 13.54
N PHE A 88 -8.44 15.45 13.74
CA PHE A 88 -8.50 14.19 13.00
C PHE A 88 -8.85 13.00 13.90
N TRP A 89 -9.57 12.05 13.30
CA TRP A 89 -9.72 10.72 13.89
C TRP A 89 -8.38 10.01 13.95
N ARG A 90 -8.22 9.07 14.87
CA ARG A 90 -6.97 8.31 15.01
C ARG A 90 -7.20 6.81 14.97
N ILE A 91 -6.26 6.11 14.32
CA ILE A 91 -6.03 4.68 14.50
C ILE A 91 -5.20 4.52 15.78
N PRO A 92 -5.74 3.93 16.86
CA PRO A 92 -4.99 3.79 18.11
C PRO A 92 -3.73 2.93 17.96
N ALA A 93 -2.71 3.22 18.77
CA ALA A 93 -1.51 2.39 18.87
C ALA A 93 -1.81 0.95 19.34
N ALA A 94 -2.86 0.77 20.15
CA ALA A 94 -3.26 -0.52 20.69
C ALA A 94 -3.81 -1.51 19.64
N LEU A 95 -4.22 -1.04 18.45
CA LEU A 95 -4.70 -1.93 17.40
C LEU A 95 -3.52 -2.68 16.76
N THR A 96 -3.51 -4.00 16.86
CA THR A 96 -2.44 -4.81 16.27
C THR A 96 -2.55 -4.87 14.74
N PRO A 97 -1.46 -5.16 14.02
CA PRO A 97 -1.50 -5.37 12.57
C PRO A 97 -2.59 -6.36 12.13
N GLN A 98 -2.77 -7.47 12.88
CA GLN A 98 -3.82 -8.45 12.61
C GLN A 98 -5.23 -7.89 12.81
N GLN A 99 -5.46 -7.06 13.85
CA GLN A 99 -6.75 -6.39 14.05
C GLN A 99 -7.04 -5.40 12.93
N LEU A 100 -6.06 -4.61 12.51
CA LEU A 100 -6.18 -3.66 11.40
C LEU A 100 -6.53 -4.36 10.08
N ARG A 101 -5.88 -5.48 9.78
CA ARG A 101 -6.20 -6.27 8.57
C ARG A 101 -7.60 -6.85 8.60
N ARG A 102 -8.05 -7.36 9.76
CA ARG A 102 -9.42 -7.86 9.93
C ARG A 102 -10.44 -6.74 9.73
N ALA A 103 -10.20 -5.57 10.32
CA ALA A 103 -11.03 -4.38 10.16
C ALA A 103 -11.09 -3.93 8.68
N ALA A 104 -9.96 -3.93 7.97
CA ALA A 104 -9.93 -3.64 6.53
C ALA A 104 -10.74 -4.68 5.73
N ALA A 105 -10.60 -5.96 6.05
CA ALA A 105 -11.32 -7.04 5.37
C ALA A 105 -12.83 -6.98 5.61
N SER A 106 -13.30 -6.53 6.78
CA SER A 106 -14.73 -6.38 7.06
C SER A 106 -15.42 -5.28 6.25
N ILE A 107 -14.68 -4.27 5.78
CA ILE A 107 -15.25 -3.16 5.01
C ILE A 107 -14.93 -3.23 3.52
N ALA A 108 -14.04 -4.15 3.13
CA ALA A 108 -13.67 -4.35 1.74
C ALA A 108 -14.88 -4.76 0.91
N HIS A 109 -15.04 -4.14 -0.25
CA HIS A 109 -16.12 -4.50 -1.16
C HIS A 109 -15.89 -5.89 -1.76
N ARG A 110 -16.71 -6.86 -1.35
CA ARG A 110 -16.76 -8.18 -1.99
C ARG A 110 -17.70 -8.12 -3.19
N GLY A 111 -17.26 -7.43 -4.25
CA GLY A 111 -17.90 -7.58 -5.56
C GLY A 111 -17.77 -9.02 -6.07
N PRO A 112 -18.52 -9.43 -7.10
CA PRO A 112 -18.21 -10.65 -7.82
C PRO A 112 -16.81 -10.52 -8.41
N ASN A 113 -15.85 -11.08 -7.69
CA ASN A 113 -14.48 -11.37 -8.07
C ASN A 113 -14.23 -11.45 -9.59
N THR A 114 -13.66 -10.40 -10.17
CA THR A 114 -12.59 -10.60 -11.16
C THR A 114 -11.32 -11.01 -10.41
N SER A 115 -11.34 -12.23 -9.87
CA SER A 115 -10.10 -12.94 -9.54
C SER A 115 -9.51 -13.41 -10.87
N GLY A 116 -8.93 -12.46 -11.61
CA GLY A 116 -8.03 -12.78 -12.70
C GLY A 116 -6.73 -13.25 -12.07
N SER A 117 -6.41 -14.53 -12.26
CA SER A 117 -5.02 -15.00 -12.25
C SER A 117 -4.13 -14.04 -13.07
N PRO A 118 -2.82 -13.95 -12.80
CA PRO A 118 -1.90 -13.23 -13.68
C PRO A 118 -2.10 -13.75 -15.10
N GLN A 119 -2.70 -12.93 -15.97
CA GLN A 119 -2.69 -13.20 -17.39
C GLN A 119 -1.23 -13.11 -17.80
N ASP A 120 -0.70 -14.23 -18.28
CA ASP A 120 0.48 -14.31 -19.13
C ASP A 120 0.49 -13.08 -20.07
N PRO A 121 1.61 -12.36 -20.18
CA PRO A 121 1.68 -11.20 -21.06
C PRO A 121 1.28 -11.61 -22.48
N PRO A 122 0.44 -10.83 -23.18
CA PRO A 122 0.01 -11.20 -24.53
C PRO A 122 1.24 -11.37 -25.43
N GLU A 123 1.36 -12.54 -26.06
CA GLU A 123 2.39 -12.80 -27.06
C GLU A 123 2.42 -11.66 -28.08
N PRO A 124 3.63 -11.15 -28.43
CA PRO A 124 3.74 -10.08 -29.41
C PRO A 124 3.16 -10.53 -30.77
N PRO A 125 2.55 -9.61 -31.54
CA PRO A 125 1.92 -9.94 -32.80
C PRO A 125 2.92 -10.57 -33.75
N LYS A 126 2.54 -11.73 -34.31
CA LYS A 126 3.30 -12.45 -35.32
C LYS A 126 3.50 -11.54 -36.53
N CYS A 127 4.75 -11.16 -36.79
CA CYS A 127 5.12 -10.37 -37.97
C CYS A 127 4.56 -11.04 -39.25
N PRO A 128 4.02 -10.27 -40.22
CA PRO A 128 3.49 -10.83 -41.45
C PRO A 128 4.55 -11.63 -42.21
N GLN A 129 4.19 -12.84 -42.58
CA GLN A 129 5.00 -13.77 -43.33
C GLN A 129 5.06 -13.34 -44.80
N ASP A 130 6.21 -12.86 -45.25
CA ASP A 130 6.47 -12.50 -46.65
C ASP A 130 6.62 -13.78 -47.51
N PRO A 131 5.98 -13.88 -48.69
CA PRO A 131 6.09 -15.06 -49.54
C PRO A 131 7.43 -15.11 -50.27
N ALA A 132 8.06 -16.27 -50.19
CA ALA A 132 9.35 -16.63 -50.78
C ALA A 132 9.47 -16.32 -52.29
N ALA A 133 10.64 -15.79 -52.69
CA ALA A 133 11.36 -16.20 -53.90
C ALA A 133 12.75 -15.54 -53.96
N GLY A 134 13.79 -16.32 -54.28
CA GLY A 134 15.03 -15.79 -54.85
C GLY A 134 16.34 -16.28 -54.21
N GLU A 135 16.77 -17.48 -54.61
CA GLU A 135 18.11 -17.84 -55.07
C GLU A 135 19.36 -17.25 -54.33
N GLY A 136 20.23 -18.14 -53.81
CA GLY A 136 21.47 -17.82 -53.06
C GLY A 136 22.62 -17.25 -53.91
N PRO A 137 23.92 -17.57 -53.67
CA PRO A 137 24.58 -18.21 -52.52
C PRO A 137 25.67 -17.30 -51.88
N GLY A 138 26.14 -17.60 -50.67
CA GLY A 138 27.20 -16.81 -50.05
C GLY A 138 27.90 -17.54 -48.91
N TRP A 139 29.17 -17.83 -49.10
CA TRP A 139 30.00 -18.70 -48.27
C TRP A 139 30.22 -18.22 -46.83
N GLY A 140 30.49 -19.18 -45.94
CA GLY A 140 31.39 -18.94 -44.80
C GLY A 140 30.89 -19.47 -43.47
N CYS A 141 30.97 -20.79 -43.24
CA CYS A 141 31.09 -21.29 -41.88
C CYS A 141 32.52 -21.01 -41.39
N GLY A 142 32.67 -20.01 -40.53
CA GLY A 142 33.91 -19.69 -39.85
C GLY A 142 33.65 -19.41 -38.37
N THR A 143 33.70 -20.45 -37.54
CA THR A 143 34.29 -20.35 -36.20
C THR A 143 35.82 -20.34 -36.35
N PRO A 144 36.68 -20.08 -35.33
CA PRO A 144 36.44 -19.65 -33.94
C PRO A 144 37.43 -18.56 -33.46
N ILE A 145 37.11 -17.74 -32.45
CA ILE A 145 38.16 -17.11 -31.64
C ILE A 145 37.69 -16.82 -30.21
N SER A 146 38.44 -17.38 -29.27
CA SER A 146 38.44 -17.06 -27.83
C SER A 146 38.82 -15.59 -27.59
N GLY A 147 38.03 -14.89 -26.79
CA GLY A 147 38.34 -13.54 -26.33
C GLY A 147 38.22 -13.46 -24.80
N VAL A 148 39.37 -13.45 -24.13
CA VAL A 148 39.53 -13.00 -22.75
C VAL A 148 39.29 -11.49 -22.68
N GLY A 149 38.53 -11.04 -21.69
CA GLY A 149 38.37 -9.62 -21.40
C GLY A 149 37.50 -9.38 -20.17
N PRO A 150 38.07 -8.94 -19.03
CA PRO A 150 37.30 -8.50 -17.87
C PRO A 150 36.82 -7.05 -18.08
N GLU A 151 35.53 -6.79 -17.89
CA GLU A 151 35.02 -5.41 -17.76
C GLU A 151 35.10 -4.93 -16.30
N PRO A 152 35.54 -3.68 -16.07
CA PRO A 152 35.78 -3.14 -14.73
C PRO A 152 34.49 -2.72 -14.03
N LEU A 153 34.38 -3.12 -12.77
CA LEU A 153 33.38 -2.63 -11.82
C LEU A 153 33.54 -1.11 -11.64
N SER A 154 32.52 -0.36 -12.01
CA SER A 154 32.38 1.05 -11.61
C SER A 154 32.27 1.14 -10.09
N LEU A 155 33.30 1.74 -9.48
CA LEU A 155 33.30 2.20 -8.10
C LEU A 155 32.24 3.30 -7.94
N CYS A 156 31.21 3.05 -7.15
CA CYS A 156 30.48 4.14 -6.48
C CYS A 156 31.25 4.52 -5.20
N PRO A 157 31.56 5.81 -4.96
CA PRO A 157 32.17 6.21 -3.70
C PRO A 157 31.17 6.07 -2.54
N SER A 158 31.66 5.46 -1.46
CA SER A 158 30.98 5.24 -0.19
C SER A 158 30.66 6.59 0.49
N ALA A 159 29.42 6.75 0.97
CA ALA A 159 28.99 7.88 1.78
C ALA A 159 29.44 7.73 3.24
N GLU A 160 30.75 7.57 3.46
CA GLU A 160 31.40 7.69 4.77
C GLU A 160 32.19 9.01 4.81
N GLN A 161 31.47 10.13 4.79
CA GLN A 161 32.02 11.47 4.95
C GLN A 161 31.08 12.36 5.78
N LEU A 162 30.53 11.83 6.90
CA LEU A 162 29.88 12.71 7.89
C LEU A 162 29.88 12.14 9.31
N LEU A 163 31.00 11.58 9.77
CA LEU A 163 31.19 11.23 11.17
C LEU A 163 32.61 11.56 11.67
N ALA A 164 32.85 12.87 11.79
CA ALA A 164 33.82 13.56 12.63
C ALA A 164 33.46 15.05 12.44
N GLU A 165 32.89 15.77 13.40
CA GLU A 165 33.57 16.32 14.56
C GLU A 165 32.56 16.47 15.71
N LEU A 166 32.70 15.65 16.75
CA LEU A 166 32.18 15.96 18.08
C LEU A 166 33.28 16.71 18.84
N GLY A 167 32.96 17.89 19.37
CA GLY A 167 33.61 18.45 20.55
C GLY A 167 34.23 19.83 20.38
N SER A 168 33.59 20.86 20.95
CA SER A 168 34.20 21.58 22.08
C SER A 168 33.19 22.49 22.77
N ASP A 169 33.10 22.24 24.07
CA ASP A 169 32.55 23.02 25.17
C ASP A 169 33.16 24.43 25.21
N SER A 170 32.35 25.45 25.52
CA SER A 170 32.84 26.79 25.85
C SER A 170 32.21 27.25 27.16
N GLU A 171 33.10 27.62 28.08
CA GLU A 171 32.91 28.16 29.44
C GLU A 171 31.93 29.33 29.57
#